data_AF-A0A9Q1AN96-F1
#
_entry.id   AF-A0A9Q1AN96-F1
#
_cell.length_a   1.000
_cell.length_b   1.000
_cell.length_c   1.000
_cell.angle_alpha   90.00
_cell.angle_beta   90.00
_cell.angle_gamma   90.00
#
_symmetry.space_group_name_H-M   'P 1'
#
loop_
_entity.id
_entity.type
_entity.pdbx_description
1 polymer ?
#
loop_
_entity_poly.entity_id
_entity_poly.type
_entity_poly.pdbx_seq_one_letter_code
_entity_poly.pdbx_strand_id
1 'polypeptide(L)'
;MAERTQENGVAAGCPVVEVNPRPRKGLASKLIDCLEKLITNLMCDASQSHPFLSGNFAPVLEETAPVKDLPVEGHLPECMNGEFVRVGPNPKFAPVAGYNWFDGDGMIHGVRIKDGKAAYVSRFVRTSRLKQEEFFGGAKFTKIGDLKGLFGLLMVSMQTLRLKTKVLDKSYGVGTGNTGLIYHNGKLLALQEVDKPYVVKVLEDGEDLQTIGPVGLRQKTKPSLHCSSKGGSIYRRDVYLWVFT
;
A
#
# COMPACT_ATOMS: atom_id res chain seq x y z
N MET A 1 -54.14 4.31 7.74
CA MET A 1 -52.87 3.67 8.12
C MET A 1 -51.76 4.43 7.40
N ALA A 2 -51.00 5.22 8.14
CA ALA A 2 -49.90 6.01 7.59
C ALA A 2 -48.59 5.24 7.81
N GLU A 3 -47.95 4.88 6.72
CA GLU A 3 -46.68 4.15 6.69
C GLU A 3 -45.54 5.14 6.94
N ARG A 4 -44.91 5.06 8.12
CA ARG A 4 -43.66 5.76 8.43
C ARG A 4 -42.50 4.92 7.92
N THR A 5 -41.96 5.28 6.76
CA THR A 5 -40.66 4.79 6.32
C THR A 5 -39.57 5.55 7.08
N GLN A 6 -38.84 4.82 7.92
CA GLN A 6 -37.75 5.31 8.75
C GLN A 6 -36.51 5.49 7.86
N GLU A 7 -36.18 6.73 7.48
CA GLU A 7 -34.91 7.06 6.83
C GLU A 7 -33.76 6.93 7.83
N ASN A 8 -33.01 5.83 7.75
CA ASN A 8 -31.73 5.70 8.44
C ASN A 8 -30.62 6.34 7.59
N GLY A 9 -30.14 7.49 8.05
CA GLY A 9 -29.09 8.28 7.43
C GLY A 9 -27.77 7.53 7.33
N VAL A 10 -27.39 7.15 6.11
CA VAL A 10 -26.04 6.69 5.77
C VAL A 10 -25.15 7.93 5.64
N ALA A 11 -24.20 8.09 6.57
CA ALA A 11 -23.18 9.13 6.48
C ALA A 11 -22.40 8.99 5.17
N ALA A 12 -22.47 10.02 4.31
CA ALA A 12 -21.84 10.07 3.00
C ALA A 12 -20.30 10.12 3.09
N GLY A 13 -19.66 8.96 3.25
CA GLY A 13 -18.21 8.80 3.17
C GLY A 13 -17.69 8.76 1.73
N CYS A 14 -16.40 9.07 1.53
CA CYS A 14 -15.76 8.91 0.21
C CYS A 14 -15.85 7.46 -0.28
N PRO A 15 -16.23 7.21 -1.54
CA PRO A 15 -16.33 5.86 -2.08
C PRO A 15 -14.94 5.22 -2.16
N VAL A 16 -14.86 3.92 -1.88
CA VAL A 16 -13.63 3.14 -2.10
C VAL A 16 -13.73 2.51 -3.47
N VAL A 17 -12.68 2.66 -4.29
CA VAL A 17 -12.69 2.18 -5.67
C VAL A 17 -11.91 0.88 -5.75
N GLU A 18 -12.48 -0.13 -6.41
CA GLU A 18 -11.76 -1.38 -6.66
C GLU A 18 -10.66 -1.16 -7.72
N VAL A 19 -9.45 -1.65 -7.44
CA VAL A 19 -8.28 -1.44 -8.29
C VAL A 19 -8.24 -2.49 -9.40
N ASN A 20 -8.63 -2.11 -10.61
CA ASN A 20 -8.60 -2.96 -11.80
C ASN A 20 -7.87 -2.27 -12.98
N PRO A 21 -6.53 -2.13 -12.91
CA PRO A 21 -5.72 -1.54 -13.97
C PRO A 21 -5.70 -2.46 -15.20
N ARG A 22 -5.56 -1.88 -16.39
CA ARG A 22 -5.55 -2.61 -17.67
C ARG A 22 -4.22 -2.48 -18.41
N PRO A 23 -3.11 -3.00 -17.87
CA PRO A 23 -1.83 -3.01 -18.57
C PRO A 23 -1.89 -3.89 -19.83
N ARG A 24 -1.04 -3.61 -20.82
CA ARG A 24 -0.96 -4.38 -22.07
C ARG A 24 0.42 -5.00 -22.26
N LYS A 25 0.45 -6.33 -22.42
CA LYS A 25 1.61 -7.05 -22.95
C LYS A 25 1.55 -7.04 -24.47
N GLY A 26 2.67 -6.79 -25.12
CA GLY A 26 2.74 -6.78 -26.58
C GLY A 26 4.16 -6.58 -27.11
N LEU A 27 4.28 -6.31 -28.41
CA LEU A 27 5.57 -6.03 -29.04
C LEU A 27 6.22 -4.79 -28.44
N ALA A 28 5.45 -3.72 -28.23
CA ALA A 28 5.92 -2.47 -27.63
C ALA A 28 6.49 -2.69 -26.22
N SER A 29 5.82 -3.48 -25.36
CA SER A 29 6.34 -3.76 -24.01
C SER A 29 7.66 -4.52 -24.07
N LYS A 30 7.78 -5.52 -24.94
CA LYS A 30 9.03 -6.30 -25.12
C LYS A 30 10.18 -5.45 -25.64
N LEU A 31 9.92 -4.56 -26.60
CA LEU A 31 10.94 -3.65 -27.14
C LEU A 31 11.44 -2.66 -26.08
N ILE A 32 10.51 -2.06 -25.32
CA ILE A 32 10.86 -1.15 -24.22
C ILE A 32 11.67 -1.88 -23.16
N ASP A 33 11.26 -3.10 -22.78
CA ASP A 33 11.98 -3.90 -21.79
C ASP A 33 13.37 -4.32 -22.27
N CYS A 34 13.52 -4.63 -23.56
CA CYS A 34 14.82 -4.93 -24.16
C CYS A 34 15.75 -3.71 -24.13
N LEU A 35 15.22 -2.53 -24.47
CA LEU A 35 15.95 -1.27 -24.43
C LEU A 35 16.35 -0.90 -22.99
N GLU A 36 15.45 -1.02 -22.02
CA GLU A 36 15.74 -0.77 -20.60
C GLU A 36 16.86 -1.68 -20.09
N LYS A 37 16.82 -2.98 -20.43
CA LYS A 37 17.89 -3.93 -20.07
C LYS A 37 19.23 -3.54 -20.69
N LEU A 38 19.25 -3.15 -21.96
CA LEU A 38 20.47 -2.72 -22.64
C LEU A 38 21.09 -1.50 -21.95
N ILE A 39 20.27 -0.49 -21.66
CA ILE A 39 20.68 0.74 -20.98
C ILE A 39 21.21 0.44 -19.57
N THR A 40 20.47 -0.38 -18.82
CA THR A 40 20.83 -0.75 -17.45
C THR A 40 22.14 -1.51 -17.40
N ASN A 41 22.35 -2.48 -18.30
CA ASN A 41 23.60 -3.23 -18.38
C ASN A 41 24.80 -2.36 -18.76
N LEU A 42 24.58 -1.26 -19.50
CA LEU A 42 25.65 -0.34 -19.91
C LEU A 42 26.00 0.67 -18.81
N MET A 43 24.99 1.12 -18.05
CA MET A 43 25.10 2.30 -17.18
C MET A 43 25.05 1.98 -15.68
N CYS A 44 24.65 0.77 -15.30
CA CYS A 44 24.52 0.36 -13.90
C CYS A 44 25.42 -0.84 -13.60
N ASP A 45 26.12 -0.76 -12.48
CA ASP A 45 26.92 -1.86 -11.97
C ASP A 45 26.08 -2.72 -11.03
N ALA A 46 25.57 -3.83 -11.56
CA ALA A 46 24.73 -4.78 -10.82
C ALA A 46 25.49 -5.53 -9.70
N SER A 47 26.82 -5.39 -9.62
CA SER A 47 27.64 -6.08 -8.61
C SER A 47 27.66 -5.38 -7.25
N GLN A 48 27.20 -4.12 -7.17
CA GLN A 48 27.23 -3.35 -5.93
C GLN A 48 26.07 -3.71 -5.02
N SER A 49 26.40 -4.18 -3.81
CA SER A 49 25.42 -4.38 -2.74
C SER A 49 24.77 -3.05 -2.37
N HIS A 50 23.44 -3.00 -2.43
CA HIS A 50 22.70 -1.80 -2.08
C HIS A 50 22.45 -1.75 -0.56
N PRO A 51 22.86 -0.68 0.16
CA PRO A 51 22.68 -0.60 1.61
C PRO A 51 21.22 -0.83 2.05
N PHE A 52 20.26 -0.25 1.32
CA PHE A 52 18.83 -0.37 1.58
C PHE A 52 18.16 -1.67 1.07
N LEU A 53 18.93 -2.68 0.66
CA LEU A 53 18.44 -4.01 0.27
C LEU A 53 19.22 -5.13 0.96
N SER A 54 19.98 -4.81 2.01
CA SER A 54 20.83 -5.76 2.73
C SER A 54 20.53 -5.77 4.23
N GLY A 55 20.85 -6.88 4.90
CA GLY A 55 20.59 -7.07 6.33
C GLY A 55 19.11 -6.89 6.67
N ASN A 56 18.83 -6.04 7.66
CA ASN A 56 17.45 -5.74 8.10
C ASN A 56 16.63 -4.93 7.08
N PHE A 57 17.25 -4.42 6.02
CA PHE A 57 16.57 -3.75 4.89
C PHE A 57 16.34 -4.69 3.71
N ALA A 58 16.74 -5.96 3.82
CA ALA A 58 16.48 -6.94 2.77
C ALA A 58 14.95 -7.15 2.61
N PRO A 59 14.47 -7.30 1.36
CA PRO A 59 13.05 -7.51 1.12
C PRO A 59 12.56 -8.84 1.67
N VAL A 60 11.41 -8.82 2.33
CA VAL A 60 10.63 -10.00 2.68
C VAL A 60 9.72 -10.32 1.50
N LEU A 61 10.06 -11.36 0.73
CA LEU A 61 9.35 -11.68 -0.52
C LEU A 61 7.98 -12.34 -0.25
N GLU A 62 7.85 -13.07 0.84
CA GLU A 62 6.66 -13.85 1.17
C GLU A 62 5.78 -13.12 2.19
N GLU A 63 4.47 -13.12 1.92
CA GLU A 63 3.48 -12.66 2.90
C GLU A 63 3.30 -13.73 3.97
N THR A 64 3.29 -13.33 5.23
CA THR A 64 3.04 -14.24 6.35
C THR A 64 1.52 -14.36 6.54
N ALA A 65 0.95 -15.52 6.25
CA ALA A 65 -0.43 -15.83 6.62
C ALA A 65 -0.65 -15.67 8.14
N PRO A 66 -1.89 -15.51 8.62
CA PRO A 66 -2.13 -15.32 10.05
C PRO A 66 -1.54 -16.46 10.87
N VAL A 67 -0.56 -16.15 11.72
CA VAL A 67 0.06 -17.08 12.65
C VAL A 67 -0.49 -16.80 14.03
N LYS A 68 -1.24 -17.74 14.59
CA LYS A 68 -1.83 -17.64 15.93
C LYS A 68 -0.88 -18.18 16.99
N ASP A 69 -1.20 -17.87 18.25
CA ASP A 69 -0.54 -18.42 19.43
C ASP A 69 1.00 -18.27 19.38
N LEU A 70 1.47 -17.08 19.06
CA LEU A 70 2.89 -16.77 19.07
C LEU A 70 3.49 -17.02 20.47
N PRO A 71 4.75 -17.47 20.56
CA PRO A 71 5.41 -17.63 21.84
C PRO A 71 5.53 -16.27 22.56
N VAL A 72 5.06 -16.21 23.80
CA VAL A 72 5.10 -15.02 24.65
C VAL A 72 6.01 -15.32 25.84
N GLU A 73 7.04 -14.50 26.01
CA GLU A 73 7.85 -14.48 27.23
C GLU A 73 7.29 -13.43 28.19
N GLY A 74 7.02 -13.81 29.44
CA GLY A 74 6.36 -12.95 30.43
C GLY A 74 4.84 -13.08 30.40
N HIS A 75 4.13 -11.96 30.53
CA HIS A 75 2.66 -11.94 30.61
C HIS A 75 2.09 -10.78 29.80
N LEU A 76 1.13 -11.07 28.90
CA LEU A 76 0.34 -10.07 28.20
C LEU A 76 -0.93 -9.77 29.02
N PRO A 77 -1.10 -8.55 29.54
CA PRO A 77 -2.32 -8.14 30.24
C PRO A 77 -3.60 -8.48 29.48
N GLU A 78 -4.55 -9.12 30.17
CA GLU A 78 -5.85 -9.50 29.59
C GLU A 78 -6.66 -8.28 29.12
N CYS A 79 -6.42 -7.10 29.70
CA CYS A 79 -7.04 -5.85 29.27
C CYS A 79 -6.52 -5.34 27.92
N MET A 80 -5.40 -5.85 27.41
CA MET A 80 -4.94 -5.55 26.06
C MET A 80 -5.75 -6.36 25.04
N ASN A 81 -6.71 -5.68 24.44
CA ASN A 81 -7.44 -6.21 23.30
C ASN A 81 -7.31 -5.24 22.14
N GLY A 82 -6.33 -5.46 21.28
CA GLY A 82 -6.03 -4.56 20.20
C GLY A 82 -5.23 -5.17 19.07
N GLU A 83 -5.01 -4.39 18.03
CA GLU A 83 -4.10 -4.71 16.95
C GLU A 83 -3.08 -3.59 16.81
N PHE A 84 -1.81 -3.96 16.78
CA PHE A 84 -0.72 -3.06 16.48
C PHE A 84 -0.37 -3.22 15.00
N VAL A 85 -0.48 -2.15 14.23
CA VAL A 85 -0.19 -2.16 12.80
C VAL A 85 0.91 -1.16 12.47
N ARG A 86 1.86 -1.59 11.65
CA ARG A 86 2.89 -0.73 11.06
C ARG A 86 2.98 -1.00 9.56
N VAL A 87 3.31 0.03 8.79
CA VAL A 87 3.61 -0.11 7.37
C VAL A 87 5.05 0.29 7.12
N GLY A 88 5.70 -0.35 6.16
CA GLY A 88 7.02 0.05 5.71
C GLY A 88 7.27 -0.29 4.24
N PRO A 89 8.34 0.26 3.67
CA PRO A 89 8.76 -0.06 2.31
C PRO A 89 9.41 -1.44 2.25
N ASN A 90 8.88 -2.29 1.39
CA ASN A 90 9.37 -3.63 1.12
C ASN A 90 9.23 -3.91 -0.39
N PRO A 91 10.30 -3.84 -1.19
CA PRO A 91 10.20 -4.00 -2.64
C PRO A 91 9.88 -5.46 -2.99
N LYS A 92 8.72 -5.71 -3.63
CA LYS A 92 8.33 -7.08 -4.04
C LYS A 92 9.24 -7.63 -5.13
N PHE A 93 9.66 -6.76 -6.05
CA PHE A 93 10.55 -7.09 -7.15
C PHE A 93 11.86 -6.32 -7.00
N ALA A 94 12.96 -6.99 -7.38
CA ALA A 94 14.27 -6.37 -7.44
C ALA A 94 14.20 -5.09 -8.29
N PRO A 95 14.76 -3.96 -7.80
CA PRO A 95 14.84 -2.73 -8.58
C PRO A 95 15.72 -2.97 -9.82
N VAL A 96 15.37 -2.28 -10.91
CA VAL A 96 16.09 -2.43 -12.18
C VAL A 96 17.48 -1.79 -12.11
N ALA A 97 17.58 -0.62 -11.48
CA ALA A 97 18.83 0.10 -11.35
C ALA A 97 19.02 0.65 -9.94
N GLY A 98 18.45 1.82 -9.65
CA GLY A 98 18.61 2.51 -8.39
C GLY A 98 17.52 2.16 -7.40
N TYR A 99 17.85 2.29 -6.11
CA TYR A 99 16.87 2.11 -5.05
C TYR A 99 17.09 3.14 -3.94
N ASN A 100 16.00 3.73 -3.47
CA ASN A 100 15.97 4.48 -2.23
C ASN A 100 15.10 3.73 -1.21
N TRP A 101 15.36 3.94 0.08
CA TRP A 101 14.56 3.36 1.16
C TRP A 101 13.04 3.63 0.93
N PHE A 102 12.66 4.83 0.48
CA PHE A 102 11.24 5.18 0.26
C PHE A 102 10.58 4.53 -0.98
N ASP A 103 11.32 3.77 -1.79
CA ASP A 103 10.83 3.25 -3.08
C ASP A 103 10.11 1.89 -2.99
N GLY A 104 10.21 1.20 -1.85
CA GLY A 104 9.64 -0.14 -1.68
C GLY A 104 8.10 -0.14 -1.70
N ASP A 105 7.51 -1.26 -2.08
CA ASP A 105 6.05 -1.43 -1.98
C ASP A 105 5.61 -1.42 -0.51
N GLY A 106 4.45 -0.87 -0.20
CA GLY A 106 3.95 -0.85 1.17
C GLY A 106 3.65 -2.27 1.65
N MET A 107 4.27 -2.69 2.75
CA MET A 107 3.94 -3.94 3.44
C MET A 107 3.52 -3.61 4.87
N ILE A 108 2.33 -4.10 5.24
CA ILE A 108 1.76 -3.92 6.56
C ILE A 108 2.06 -5.15 7.39
N HIS A 109 2.52 -4.91 8.61
CA HIS A 109 2.72 -5.91 9.64
C HIS A 109 1.70 -5.65 10.76
N GLY A 110 0.88 -6.65 11.06
CA GLY A 110 -0.11 -6.61 12.12
C GLY A 110 0.26 -7.57 13.25
N VAL A 111 0.14 -7.11 14.49
CA VAL A 111 0.20 -7.94 15.70
C VAL A 111 -1.11 -7.78 16.46
N ARG A 112 -1.92 -8.83 16.51
CA ARG A 112 -3.17 -8.86 17.27
C ARG A 112 -2.88 -9.39 18.66
N ILE A 113 -3.31 -8.66 19.69
CA ILE A 113 -3.27 -9.11 21.09
C ILE A 113 -4.71 -9.21 21.59
N LYS A 114 -5.06 -10.38 22.13
CA LYS A 114 -6.37 -10.64 22.73
C LYS A 114 -6.29 -11.81 23.70
N ASP A 115 -6.92 -11.70 24.87
CA ASP A 115 -7.03 -12.78 25.86
C ASP A 115 -5.67 -13.40 26.24
N GLY A 116 -4.65 -12.55 26.41
CA GLY A 116 -3.28 -12.98 26.74
C GLY A 116 -2.51 -13.65 25.59
N LYS A 117 -3.08 -13.71 24.39
CA LYS A 117 -2.48 -14.33 23.20
C LYS A 117 -2.08 -13.30 22.16
N ALA A 118 -1.06 -13.62 21.37
CA ALA A 118 -0.61 -12.81 20.24
C ALA A 118 -0.72 -13.58 18.92
N ALA A 119 -1.11 -12.88 17.86
CA ALA A 119 -1.08 -13.37 16.49
C ALA A 119 -0.38 -12.36 15.57
N TYR A 120 0.27 -12.84 14.51
CA TYR A 120 1.00 -12.00 13.56
C TYR A 120 0.57 -12.27 12.13
N VAL A 121 0.53 -11.21 11.33
CA VAL A 121 0.24 -11.25 9.90
C VAL A 121 1.08 -10.22 9.16
N SER A 122 1.43 -10.53 7.91
CA SER A 122 2.02 -9.54 7.01
C SER A 122 1.42 -9.61 5.61
N ARG A 123 1.11 -8.43 5.05
CA ARG A 123 0.43 -8.27 3.75
C ARG A 123 0.97 -7.07 3.01
N PHE A 124 1.16 -7.21 1.70
CA PHE A 124 1.40 -6.05 0.85
C PHE A 124 0.12 -5.23 0.70
N VAL A 125 0.27 -3.91 0.67
CA VAL A 125 -0.78 -3.01 0.22
C VAL A 125 -0.97 -3.27 -1.27
N ARG A 126 -2.14 -3.77 -1.66
CA ARG A 126 -2.45 -4.15 -3.05
C ARG A 126 -2.72 -2.92 -3.92
N THR A 127 -1.67 -2.15 -4.16
CA THR A 127 -1.69 -0.93 -4.96
C THR A 127 -1.86 -1.23 -6.45
N SER A 128 -2.34 -0.23 -7.20
CA SER A 128 -2.39 -0.30 -8.67
C SER A 128 -1.02 -0.58 -9.29
N ARG A 129 0.03 0.01 -8.71
CA ARG A 129 1.42 -0.21 -9.09
C ARG A 129 1.80 -1.68 -8.92
N LEU A 130 1.63 -2.22 -7.70
CA LEU A 130 2.03 -3.58 -7.38
C LEU A 130 1.28 -4.62 -8.24
N LYS A 131 -0.04 -4.48 -8.42
CA LYS A 131 -0.82 -5.39 -9.28
C LYS A 131 -0.31 -5.42 -10.72
N GLN A 132 0.15 -4.28 -11.25
CA GLN A 132 0.71 -4.21 -12.60
C GLN A 132 2.11 -4.85 -12.66
N GLU A 133 2.96 -4.62 -11.66
CA GLU A 133 4.28 -5.26 -11.59
C GLU A 133 4.15 -6.78 -11.43
N GLU A 134 3.18 -7.27 -10.65
CA GLU A 134 2.81 -8.70 -10.58
C GLU A 134 2.35 -9.22 -11.95
N PHE A 135 1.52 -8.46 -12.69
CA PHE A 135 1.11 -8.84 -14.04
C PHE A 135 2.30 -8.98 -14.99
N PHE A 136 3.31 -8.12 -14.89
CA PHE A 136 4.53 -8.19 -15.72
C PHE A 136 5.59 -9.14 -15.17
N GLY A 137 5.50 -9.56 -13.90
CA GLY A 137 6.49 -10.39 -13.23
C GLY A 137 7.78 -9.66 -12.88
N GLY A 138 7.74 -8.34 -12.67
CA GLY A 138 8.93 -7.54 -12.37
C GLY A 138 8.65 -6.06 -12.20
N ALA A 139 9.62 -5.33 -11.64
CA ALA A 139 9.55 -3.88 -11.47
C ALA A 139 9.39 -3.18 -12.84
N LYS A 140 8.41 -2.28 -12.95
CA LYS A 140 8.11 -1.54 -14.19
C LYS A 140 7.99 -0.04 -14.00
N PHE A 141 7.70 0.40 -12.79
CA PHE A 141 7.57 1.81 -12.47
C PHE A 141 8.90 2.36 -11.98
N THR A 142 9.29 3.51 -12.53
CA THR A 142 10.47 4.25 -12.07
C THR A 142 10.40 4.55 -10.57
N LYS A 143 11.55 4.40 -9.91
CA LYS A 143 11.75 4.66 -8.48
C LYS A 143 12.56 5.95 -8.30
N ILE A 144 12.48 6.58 -7.12
CA ILE A 144 13.28 7.78 -6.80
C ILE A 144 14.77 7.47 -6.93
N GLY A 145 15.19 6.27 -6.51
CA GLY A 145 16.56 5.80 -6.64
C GLY A 145 17.07 5.75 -8.09
N ASP A 146 16.19 5.57 -9.08
CA ASP A 146 16.54 5.54 -10.51
C ASP A 146 16.83 6.94 -11.08
N LEU A 147 16.41 8.01 -10.39
CA LEU A 147 16.46 9.39 -10.89
C LEU A 147 17.84 10.05 -10.67
N LYS A 148 18.90 9.43 -11.20
CA LYS A 148 20.28 9.93 -11.09
C LYS A 148 20.81 10.43 -12.43
N GLY A 149 21.08 11.73 -12.54
CA GLY A 149 21.74 12.35 -13.70
C GLY A 149 21.05 12.05 -15.04
N LEU A 150 21.85 11.84 -16.09
CA LEU A 150 21.36 11.54 -17.44
C LEU A 150 20.60 10.20 -17.50
N PHE A 151 21.00 9.22 -16.69
CA PHE A 151 20.30 7.93 -16.59
C PHE A 151 18.85 8.12 -16.12
N GLY A 152 18.64 8.96 -15.10
CA GLY A 152 17.29 9.29 -14.62
C GLY A 152 16.39 9.88 -15.71
N LEU A 153 16.93 10.77 -16.55
CA LEU A 153 16.18 11.35 -17.68
C LEU A 153 15.73 10.29 -18.69
N LEU A 154 16.61 9.31 -18.94
CA LEU A 154 16.33 8.18 -19.83
C LEU A 154 15.25 7.25 -19.24
N MET A 155 15.30 6.97 -17.94
CA MET A 155 14.27 6.18 -17.25
C MET A 155 12.91 6.88 -17.25
N VAL A 156 12.87 8.20 -17.04
CA VAL A 156 11.64 9.00 -17.15
C VAL A 156 11.07 8.97 -18.58
N SER A 157 11.94 9.01 -19.59
CA SER A 157 11.54 8.91 -20.99
C SER A 157 10.94 7.54 -21.31
N MET A 158 11.55 6.46 -20.80
CA MET A 158 11.04 5.09 -20.91
C MET A 158 9.66 4.95 -20.23
N GLN A 159 9.50 5.48 -19.01
CA GLN A 159 8.24 5.46 -18.30
C GLN A 159 7.14 6.23 -19.03
N THR A 160 7.48 7.39 -19.60
CA THR A 160 6.56 8.17 -20.43
C THR A 160 6.12 7.39 -21.67
N LEU A 161 7.05 6.67 -22.30
CA LEU A 161 6.75 5.81 -23.45
C LEU A 161 5.82 4.65 -23.05
N ARG A 162 6.06 3.99 -21.91
CA ARG A 162 5.18 2.93 -21.38
C ARG A 162 3.75 3.43 -21.13
N LEU A 163 3.61 4.64 -20.60
CA LEU A 163 2.31 5.24 -20.36
C LEU A 163 1.60 5.63 -21.67
N LYS A 164 2.31 6.26 -22.61
CA LYS A 164 1.74 6.67 -23.92
C LYS A 164 1.31 5.47 -24.77
N THR A 165 2.09 4.38 -24.73
CA THR A 165 1.79 3.13 -25.44
C THR A 165 0.78 2.24 -24.72
N LYS A 166 0.23 2.68 -23.57
CA LYS A 166 -0.72 1.93 -22.74
C LYS A 166 -0.17 0.58 -22.25
N VAL A 167 1.15 0.46 -22.14
CA VAL A 167 1.81 -0.69 -21.49
C VAL A 167 1.53 -0.62 -19.99
N LEU A 168 1.66 0.57 -19.40
CA LEU A 168 1.28 0.86 -18.01
C LEU A 168 0.01 1.69 -17.94
N ASP A 169 -0.77 1.47 -16.89
CA ASP A 169 -2.00 2.17 -16.58
C ASP A 169 -1.85 2.99 -15.30
N LYS A 170 -1.94 4.31 -15.42
CA LYS A 170 -1.86 5.25 -14.28
C LYS A 170 -3.21 5.69 -13.72
N SER A 171 -4.32 5.12 -14.21
CA SER A 171 -5.67 5.60 -13.89
C SER A 171 -6.01 5.54 -12.40
N TYR A 172 -5.41 4.60 -11.67
CA TYR A 172 -5.63 4.37 -10.24
C TYR A 172 -4.47 4.86 -9.36
N GLY A 173 -3.57 5.69 -9.90
CA GLY A 173 -2.38 6.14 -9.18
C GLY A 173 -1.19 5.19 -9.34
N VAL A 174 -0.04 5.60 -8.79
CA VAL A 174 1.28 4.96 -8.93
C VAL A 174 2.02 4.85 -7.59
N GLY A 175 1.36 5.17 -6.49
CA GLY A 175 1.90 5.14 -5.14
C GLY A 175 2.09 3.72 -4.62
N THR A 176 2.98 3.61 -3.63
CA THR A 176 3.37 2.36 -2.99
C THR A 176 2.61 2.08 -1.69
N GLY A 177 2.02 3.10 -1.06
CA GLY A 177 1.27 2.97 0.21
C GLY A 177 2.16 2.64 1.41
N ASN A 178 3.40 3.14 1.44
CA ASN A 178 4.44 2.70 2.37
C ASN A 178 4.80 3.69 3.49
N THR A 179 4.27 4.92 3.48
CA THR A 179 4.79 6.03 4.30
C THR A 179 4.21 6.05 5.71
N GLY A 180 2.96 5.62 5.88
CA GLY A 180 2.33 5.63 7.19
C GLY A 180 0.92 5.07 7.16
N LEU A 181 0.38 4.83 8.34
CA LEU A 181 -1.00 4.39 8.53
C LEU A 181 -1.74 5.43 9.37
N ILE A 182 -3.02 5.65 9.09
CA ILE A 182 -3.92 6.41 9.96
C ILE A 182 -5.26 5.70 10.08
N TYR A 183 -5.86 5.77 11.27
CA TYR A 183 -7.24 5.31 11.47
C TYR A 183 -8.18 6.51 11.48
N HIS A 184 -9.08 6.59 10.52
CA HIS A 184 -10.00 7.71 10.38
C HIS A 184 -11.38 7.26 9.89
N ASN A 185 -12.44 7.71 10.55
CA ASN A 185 -13.84 7.38 10.24
C ASN A 185 -14.10 5.87 10.05
N GLY A 186 -13.56 5.05 10.96
CA GLY A 186 -13.74 3.61 10.94
C GLY A 186 -12.92 2.86 9.88
N LYS A 187 -12.01 3.56 9.18
CA LYS A 187 -11.16 2.99 8.12
C LYS A 187 -9.69 3.14 8.49
N LEU A 188 -8.92 2.07 8.30
CA LEU A 188 -7.46 2.13 8.31
C LEU A 188 -6.99 2.54 6.91
N LEU A 189 -6.15 3.56 6.83
CA LEU A 189 -5.67 4.16 5.58
C LEU A 189 -4.16 4.03 5.50
N ALA A 190 -3.66 3.35 4.46
CA ALA A 190 -2.26 3.31 4.08
C ALA A 190 -1.93 4.53 3.20
N LEU A 191 -0.98 5.32 3.65
CA LEU A 191 -0.60 6.61 3.08
C LEU A 191 0.67 6.49 2.24
N GLN A 192 0.77 7.37 1.24
CA GLN A 192 2.00 7.62 0.53
C GLN A 192 2.03 9.11 0.14
N GLU A 193 3.21 9.71 0.15
CA GLU A 193 3.39 11.18 0.00
C GLU A 193 2.80 11.78 -1.29
N VAL A 194 2.71 11.02 -2.37
CA VAL A 194 2.34 11.50 -3.72
C VAL A 194 1.14 10.78 -4.34
N ASP A 195 0.41 9.96 -3.58
CA ASP A 195 -0.79 9.28 -4.08
C ASP A 195 -1.94 9.24 -3.06
N LYS A 196 -3.10 8.80 -3.52
CA LYS A 196 -4.30 8.65 -2.71
C LYS A 196 -4.10 7.57 -1.65
N PRO A 197 -4.70 7.74 -0.46
CA PRO A 197 -4.65 6.73 0.57
C PRO A 197 -5.40 5.47 0.14
N TYR A 198 -4.87 4.30 0.51
CA TYR A 198 -5.47 2.99 0.31
C TYR A 198 -6.19 2.54 1.57
N VAL A 199 -7.46 2.15 1.44
CA VAL A 199 -8.22 1.59 2.55
C VAL A 199 -7.79 0.15 2.77
N VAL A 200 -7.44 -0.16 4.02
CA VAL A 200 -7.14 -1.49 4.50
C VAL A 200 -8.20 -1.88 5.52
N LYS A 201 -8.74 -3.08 5.39
CA LYS A 201 -9.70 -3.65 6.33
C LYS A 201 -8.98 -4.73 7.13
N VAL A 202 -9.07 -4.62 8.45
CA VAL A 202 -8.82 -5.72 9.37
C VAL A 202 -10.04 -6.64 9.32
N LEU A 203 -9.86 -7.90 8.94
CA LEU A 203 -10.95 -8.87 8.86
C LEU A 203 -11.53 -9.18 10.25
N GLU A 204 -12.78 -9.65 10.29
CA GLU A 204 -13.57 -9.73 11.53
C GLU A 204 -13.04 -10.74 12.55
N ASP A 205 -12.29 -11.75 12.10
CA ASP A 205 -11.54 -12.65 12.98
C ASP A 205 -10.32 -11.96 13.62
N GLY A 206 -10.01 -10.71 13.22
CA GLY A 206 -8.90 -9.91 13.74
C GLY A 206 -7.53 -10.45 13.36
N GLU A 207 -7.46 -11.35 12.38
CA GLU A 207 -6.28 -12.16 12.10
C GLU A 207 -5.64 -11.84 10.74
N ASP A 208 -6.39 -11.26 9.80
CA ASP A 208 -5.85 -10.94 8.47
C ASP A 208 -6.17 -9.52 8.02
N LEU A 209 -5.35 -9.02 7.10
CA LEU A 209 -5.39 -7.68 6.53
C LEU A 209 -5.73 -7.75 5.04
N GLN A 210 -6.73 -6.98 4.63
CA GLN A 210 -7.16 -6.92 3.23
C GLN A 210 -7.13 -5.49 2.73
N THR A 211 -6.44 -5.25 1.61
CA THR A 211 -6.53 -3.98 0.89
C THR A 211 -7.85 -3.94 0.11
N ILE A 212 -8.70 -2.95 0.38
CA ILE A 212 -9.97 -2.75 -0.32
C ILE A 212 -9.75 -1.92 -1.60
N GLY A 213 -8.92 -0.87 -1.51
CA GLY A 213 -8.60 -0.01 -2.65
C GLY A 213 -8.41 1.46 -2.27
N PRO A 214 -8.05 2.33 -3.24
CA PRO A 214 -7.83 3.74 -2.99
C PRO A 214 -9.14 4.46 -2.68
N VAL A 215 -9.03 5.49 -1.83
CA VAL A 215 -10.14 6.41 -1.57
C VAL A 215 -10.42 7.24 -2.83
N GLY A 216 -11.66 7.21 -3.30
CA GLY A 216 -12.15 8.07 -4.37
C GLY A 216 -12.22 9.53 -3.93
N LEU A 217 -11.94 10.46 -4.84
CA LEU A 217 -12.17 11.87 -4.58
C LEU A 217 -13.69 12.12 -4.45
N ARG A 218 -14.10 12.74 -3.35
CA ARG A 218 -15.45 13.29 -3.21
C ARG A 218 -15.67 14.27 -4.37
N GLN A 219 -16.75 14.12 -5.14
CA GLN A 219 -17.19 15.18 -6.04
C GLN A 219 -17.39 16.43 -5.18
N LYS A 220 -16.58 17.47 -5.41
CA LYS A 220 -16.67 18.73 -4.67
C LYS A 220 -18.01 19.40 -5.00
N THR A 221 -19.06 19.16 -4.21
CA THR A 221 -20.01 20.24 -3.94
C THR A 221 -19.29 21.25 -3.03
N LYS A 222 -19.52 22.55 -3.27
CA LYS A 222 -18.84 23.73 -2.67
C LYS A 222 -18.32 23.52 -1.24
N PRO A 223 -17.15 24.09 -0.87
CA PRO A 223 -16.63 23.99 0.49
C PRO A 223 -17.56 24.74 1.45
N SER A 224 -18.40 24.01 2.17
CA SER A 224 -19.03 24.48 3.40
C SER A 224 -18.25 23.86 4.55
N LEU A 225 -17.45 24.67 5.26
CA LEU A 225 -17.00 24.31 6.60
C LEU A 225 -18.25 24.23 7.48
N HIS A 226 -18.68 23.02 7.77
CA HIS A 226 -19.57 22.76 8.89
C HIS A 226 -18.76 21.97 9.91
N CYS A 227 -18.16 22.70 10.85
CA CYS A 227 -17.60 22.12 12.05
C CYS A 227 -18.79 21.77 12.97
N SER A 228 -19.30 20.55 12.84
CA SER A 228 -20.24 20.01 13.82
C SER A 228 -19.42 19.39 14.95
N SER A 229 -19.25 20.14 16.05
CA SER A 229 -18.74 19.60 17.31
C SER A 229 -19.79 18.65 17.92
N LYS A 230 -19.84 17.42 17.44
CA LYS A 230 -20.40 16.31 18.21
C LYS A 230 -19.23 15.45 18.65
N GLY A 231 -18.79 15.66 19.88
CA GLY A 231 -17.89 14.75 20.58
C GLY A 231 -18.57 13.38 20.68
N GLY A 232 -18.16 12.46 19.81
CA GLY A 232 -18.55 11.07 19.83
C GLY A 232 -17.30 10.23 19.89
N SER A 233 -16.96 9.74 21.07
CA SER A 233 -16.11 8.55 21.17
C SER A 233 -16.96 7.40 20.65
N ILE A 234 -16.69 6.92 19.44
CA ILE A 234 -17.41 5.79 18.85
C ILE A 234 -16.43 4.63 18.68
N TYR A 235 -16.33 3.93 19.80
CA TYR A 235 -15.77 2.62 20.04
C TYR A 235 -16.30 1.58 19.05
N ARG A 236 -15.42 0.79 18.43
CA ARG A 236 -15.71 -0.64 18.23
C ARG A 236 -15.41 -1.29 19.58
N ARG A 237 -16.42 -1.86 20.23
CA ARG A 237 -16.41 -2.10 21.68
C ARG A 237 -15.28 -2.95 22.24
N ASP A 238 -14.50 -3.66 21.43
CA ASP A 238 -13.50 -4.59 21.97
C ASP A 238 -12.17 -4.62 21.18
N VAL A 239 -11.78 -3.59 20.41
CA VAL A 239 -10.48 -3.61 19.69
C VAL A 239 -9.83 -2.23 19.65
N TYR A 240 -8.68 -2.09 20.33
CA TYR A 240 -7.80 -0.92 20.22
C TYR A 240 -6.88 -1.05 19.01
N LEU A 241 -6.91 -0.11 18.07
CA LEU A 241 -5.94 -0.07 16.97
C LEU A 241 -4.82 0.90 17.30
N TRP A 242 -3.60 0.37 17.41
CA TRP A 242 -2.40 1.15 17.66
C TRP A 242 -1.67 1.35 16.34
N VAL A 243 -1.53 2.59 15.92
CA VAL A 243 -0.98 2.97 14.62
C VAL A 243 0.26 3.82 14.81
N PHE A 244 1.38 3.40 14.23
CA PHE A 244 2.66 4.11 14.28
C PHE A 244 3.20 4.36 12.87
N THR A 245 3.82 5.52 12.69
CA THR A 245 4.52 5.95 11.46
C THR A 245 5.98 5.56 11.50
#